data_AF-A0A2E3MXH7-F1
#
_entry.id   AF-A0A2E3MXH7-F1
#
_cell.length_a   1.000
_cell.length_b   1.000
_cell.length_c   1.000
_cell.angle_alpha   90.00
_cell.angle_beta   90.00
_cell.angle_gamma   90.00
#
_symmetry.space_group_name_H-M   'P 1'
#
loop_
_entity.id
_entity.type
_entity.pdbx_description
1 polymer ?
#
loop_
_entity_poly.entity_id
_entity_poly.type
_entity_poly.pdbx_seq_one_letter_code
_entity_poly.pdbx_strand_id
1 'polypeptide(L)' 'MLVLSRKKNESIVIDNDITIVVVEIRGDKVRLGVDAPKEIPVHRQEVFEAIKRNQQNGHEDAANEAAAGES' A
#
# COMPACT_ATOMS: atom_id res chain seq x y z
N MET A 1 9.90 -7.82 9.99
CA MET A 1 10.31 -7.90 8.58
C MET A 1 10.74 -9.33 8.29
N LEU A 2 10.11 -10.00 7.32
CA LEU A 2 10.50 -11.32 6.84
C LEU A 2 11.17 -11.16 5.48
N VAL A 3 12.31 -11.83 5.25
CA VAL A 3 13.10 -11.69 4.02
C VAL A 3 13.11 -13.01 3.28
N LEU A 4 12.64 -13.01 2.03
CA LEU A 4 12.57 -14.19 1.17
C LEU A 4 13.22 -13.88 -0.18
N SER A 5 14.18 -14.69 -0.60
CA SER A 5 14.79 -14.58 -1.92
C SER A 5 13.96 -15.37 -2.93
N ARG A 6 13.51 -14.72 -4.00
CA ARG A 6 12.73 -15.32 -5.10
C ARG A 6 13.43 -15.11 -6.44
N LYS A 7 13.36 -16.12 -7.32
CA LYS A 7 13.76 -16.04 -8.73
C LYS A 7 12.58 -15.60 -9.61
N LYS A 8 12.87 -15.29 -10.88
CA LYS A 8 11.83 -15.00 -11.88
C LYS A 8 10.79 -16.14 -11.92
N ASN A 9 9.52 -15.78 -11.98
CA ASN A 9 8.34 -16.65 -11.93
C ASN A 9 8.08 -17.37 -10.60
N GLU A 10 8.88 -17.12 -9.56
CA GLU A 10 8.53 -17.61 -8.22
C GLU A 10 7.57 -16.65 -7.52
N SER A 11 6.72 -17.20 -6.66
CA SER A 11 5.71 -16.47 -5.91
C SER A 11 5.92 -16.54 -4.39
N ILE A 12 5.32 -15.58 -3.71
CA ILE A 12 5.14 -15.51 -2.26
C ILE A 12 3.64 -15.38 -2.03
N VAL A 13 3.10 -16.22 -1.16
CA VAL A 13 1.69 -16.16 -0.76
C VAL A 13 1.64 -15.57 0.65
N ILE A 14 0.79 -14.55 0.83
CA ILE A 14 0.53 -13.91 2.11
C ILE A 14 -0.92 -14.22 2.46
N ASP A 15 -1.12 -14.80 3.63
CA ASP A 15 -2.40 -15.36 4.05
C ASP A 15 -2.91 -16.40 3.03
N ASN A 16 -4.16 -16.32 2.60
CA ASN A 16 -4.73 -17.23 1.60
C ASN A 16 -5.11 -16.54 0.27
N ASP A 17 -5.16 -15.21 0.24
CA ASP A 17 -5.77 -14.46 -0.87
C ASP A 17 -4.80 -13.50 -1.58
N ILE A 18 -3.60 -13.29 -1.04
CA ILE A 18 -2.61 -12.37 -1.63
C ILE A 18 -1.44 -13.17 -2.19
N THR A 19 -1.18 -13.02 -3.49
CA THR A 19 -0.04 -13.63 -4.17
C THR A 19 0.84 -12.56 -4.80
N ILE A 20 2.12 -12.56 -4.43
CA ILE A 20 3.15 -11.71 -5.03
C ILE A 20 4.00 -12.58 -5.95
N VAL A 21 4.12 -12.22 -7.23
CA VAL A 21 4.95 -12.94 -8.21
C VAL A 21 6.08 -12.07 -8.72
N VAL A 22 7.27 -12.64 -8.88
CA VAL A 22 8.38 -11.96 -9.56
C VAL A 22 8.20 -12.13 -11.07
N VAL A 23 7.66 -11.12 -11.73
CA VAL A 23 7.37 -11.16 -13.18
C VAL A 23 8.66 -11.05 -13.99
N GLU A 24 9.54 -10.14 -13.59
CA GLU A 24 10.75 -9.84 -14.35
C GLU A 24 11.85 -9.28 -13.45
N ILE A 25 13.10 -9.62 -13.74
CA ILE A 25 14.28 -9.05 -13.09
C ILE A 25 15.15 -8.47 -14.20
N ARG A 26 15.43 -7.16 -14.15
CA ARG A 26 16.31 -6.44 -15.08
C ARG A 26 17.34 -5.67 -14.27
N GLY A 27 18.55 -6.22 -14.14
CA GLY A 27 19.60 -5.61 -13.34
C GLY A 27 19.17 -5.46 -11.89
N ASP A 28 19.06 -4.21 -11.44
CA ASP A 28 18.61 -3.79 -10.11
C ASP A 28 17.08 -3.63 -10.01
N LYS A 29 16.37 -3.59 -11.13
CA LYS A 29 14.91 -3.40 -11.15
C LYS A 29 14.18 -4.74 -11.18
N VAL A 30 13.21 -4.87 -10.29
CA VAL A 30 12.33 -6.04 -10.23
C VAL A 30 10.90 -5.60 -10.53
N ARG A 31 10.22 -6.31 -11.41
CA ARG A 31 8.78 -6.16 -11.64
C ARG A 31 8.06 -7.21 -10.81
N LEU A 32 7.22 -6.73 -9.90
CA LEU A 32 6.38 -7.55 -9.06
C LEU A 32 4.94 -7.48 -9.59
N GLY A 33 4.32 -8.64 -9.74
CA GLY A 33 2.88 -8.75 -9.88
C GLY A 33 2.30 -8.99 -8.49
N VAL A 34 1.22 -8.29 -8.15
CA VAL A 34 0.48 -8.48 -6.91
C VAL A 34 -0.94 -8.84 -7.31
N ASP A 35 -1.37 -10.02 -6.92
CA ASP A 35 -2.74 -10.48 -7.00
C ASP A 35 -3.32 -10.45 -5.59
N ALA A 36 -4.41 -9.72 -5.42
CA ALA A 36 -5.08 -9.52 -4.14
C ALA A 36 -6.57 -9.27 -4.39
N PRO A 37 -7.45 -9.67 -3.46
CA PRO A 37 -8.88 -9.41 -3.58
C PRO A 37 -9.16 -7.90 -3.54
N LYS A 38 -10.28 -7.49 -4.15
CA LYS A 38 -10.65 -6.06 -4.32
C LYS A 38 -10.85 -5.31 -3.00
N GLU A 39 -11.12 -6.03 -1.93
CA GLU A 39 -11.26 -5.47 -0.58
C GLU A 39 -9.92 -5.04 0.04
N ILE A 40 -8.80 -5.54 -0.49
CA ILE A 40 -7.45 -5.22 -0.02
C ILE A 40 -6.80 -4.27 -1.02
N PRO A 41 -6.73 -2.96 -0.72
CA PRO A 41 -6.12 -2.00 -1.62
C PRO A 41 -4.61 -2.19 -1.69
N VAL A 42 -4.09 -2.25 -2.92
CA VAL A 42 -2.63 -2.33 -3.19
C VAL A 42 -2.16 -0.98 -3.70
N HIS A 43 -1.24 -0.36 -2.96
CA HIS A 43 -0.65 0.93 -3.29
C HIS A 43 0.86 0.85 -3.32
N ARG A 44 1.49 1.75 -4.08
CA ARG A 44 2.92 2.01 -3.94
C ARG A 44 3.14 2.75 -2.61
N GLN A 45 4.28 2.52 -1.97
CA GLN A 45 4.58 3.07 -0.65
C GLN A 45 4.43 4.60 -0.62
N GLU A 46 5.01 5.28 -1.61
CA GLU A 46 4.97 6.75 -1.71
C GLU A 46 3.54 7.29 -1.88
N VAL A 47 2.69 6.55 -2.59
CA VAL A 47 1.28 6.91 -2.79
C VAL A 47 0.49 6.68 -1.51
N PHE A 48 0.75 5.57 -0.82
CA PHE A 48 0.11 5.25 0.45
C PHE A 48 0.42 6.29 1.53
N GLU A 49 1.68 6.72 1.64
CA GLU A 49 2.08 7.76 2.59
C GLU A 49 1.42 9.11 2.30
N ALA A 50 1.30 9.49 1.02
CA ALA A 50 0.61 10.71 0.61
C ALA A 50 -0.89 10.67 0.96
N ILE A 51 -1.56 9.55 0.69
CA ILE A 51 -2.99 9.37 1.02
C ILE A 51 -3.19 9.46 2.54
N LYS A 52 -2.35 8.76 3.31
CA LYS A 52 -2.43 8.75 4.78
C LYS A 52 -2.25 10.15 5.38
N ARG A 53 -1.29 10.93 4.85
CA ARG A 53 -1.07 12.31 5.29
C ARG A 53 -2.28 13.20 5.02
N ASN A 54 -2.89 13.09 3.84
CA ASN A 54 -4.08 13.87 3.50
C ASN A 54 -5.30 13.49 4.37
N GLN A 55 -5.45 12.21 4.70
CA GLN A 55 -6.53 11.72 5.58
C GLN A 55 -6.36 12.16 7.04
N GLN A 56 -5.12 12.31 7.51
CA GLN A 56 -4.84 12.84 8.85
C GLN A 56 -5.16 14.34 8.93
N ASN A 57 -4.75 15.12 7.94
CA ASN A 57 -5.00 16.57 7.93
C ASN A 57 -6.51 16.91 7.77
N GLY A 58 -7.25 16.15 6.97
CA GLY A 58 -8.70 16.38 6.79
C GLY A 58 -9.56 16.10 8.03
N HIS A 59 -9.06 15.34 9.00
CA HIS A 59 -9.75 15.16 10.29
C HIS A 59 -9.48 16.28 11.29
N GLU A 60 -8.38 17.02 11.15
CA GLU A 60 -8.06 18.16 12.01
C GLU A 60 -8.87 19.41 11.63
N ASP A 61 -9.13 19.63 10.33
CA ASP A 61 -9.92 20.76 9.84
C ASP A 61 -11.41 20.66 10.25
N ALA A 62 -12.00 19.46 10.22
CA ALA A 62 -13.41 19.25 10.60
C ALA A 62 -13.66 19.43 12.12
N ALA A 63 -12.66 19.13 12.95
CA ALA A 63 -12.74 19.35 14.40
C ALA A 63 -12.60 20.84 14.76
N ASN A 64 -11.86 21.61 13.98
CA ASN A 64 -11.62 23.03 14.21
C ASN A 64 -12.80 23.92 13.75
N GLU A 65 -13.51 23.54 12.67
CA GLU A 65 -14.71 24.26 12.23
C GLU A 65 -15.90 24.09 13.19
N ALA A 66 -16.05 22.93 13.85
CA ALA A 66 -17.10 22.71 14.84
C ALA A 66 -16.96 23.58 16.10
N ALA A 67 -15.73 23.92 16.50
CA ALA A 67 -15.46 24.75 17.67
C ALA A 67 -15.61 26.27 17.41
N ALA A 68 -15.58 26.71 16.15
CA ALA A 68 -15.69 28.12 15.77
C ALA A 68 -17.14 28.58 15.51
N GLY A 69 -18.11 27.65 15.42
CA GLY A 69 -19.51 27.92 15.12
C GLY A 69 -20.44 28.15 16.32
N GLU A 70 -19.94 28.05 17.56
CA GLU A 70 -20.74 28.18 18.80
C GLU A 70 -20.55 29.53 19.54
N SER A 71 -19.96 30.56 18.89
CA SER A 71 -19.88 31.93 19.45
C SER A 71 -20.91 32.89 18.87
#